data_AF-A0A8T2NXW4-F1
#
_entry.id   AF-A0A8T2NXW4-F1
#
_cell.length_a   1.000
_cell.length_b   1.000
_cell.length_c   1.000
_cell.angle_alpha   90.00
_cell.angle_beta   90.00
_cell.angle_gamma   90.00
#
_symmetry.space_group_name_H-M   'P 1'
#
loop_
_entity.id
_entity.type
_entity.pdbx_description
1 polymer ?
#
loop_
_entity_poly.entity_id
_entity_poly.type
_entity_poly.pdbx_seq_one_letter_code
_entity_poly.pdbx_strand_id
1 'polypeptide(L)'
;MLCYITRPDSVIMEVEVDAKANGEDCLNKVCRKLGIIETDYFGLQFSGGKGENLWLNLRNRISQQMDNLTPCRLRLRVKFFVEPHLILQEQT
;
A
#
# COMPACT_ATOMS: atom_id res chain seq x y z
N MET A 1 2.51 14.63 -1.77
CA MET A 1 3.40 13.59 -2.34
C MET A 1 2.56 12.63 -3.16
N LEU A 2 2.97 12.34 -4.39
CA LEU A 2 2.24 11.45 -5.29
C LEU A 2 2.82 10.02 -5.22
N CYS A 3 1.93 9.05 -4.96
CA CYS A 3 2.23 7.63 -4.93
C CYS A 3 1.51 6.91 -6.08
N TYR A 4 2.25 6.12 -6.84
CA TYR A 4 1.69 5.21 -7.86
C TYR A 4 1.53 3.83 -7.24
N ILE A 5 0.28 3.38 -7.13
CA ILE A 5 -0.10 2.13 -6.48
C ILE A 5 -0.50 1.13 -7.55
N THR A 6 0.28 0.08 -7.75
CA THR A 6 -0.13 -1.05 -8.60
C THR A 6 -1.06 -1.96 -7.82
N ARG A 7 -2.28 -2.12 -8.33
CA ARG A 7 -3.30 -3.03 -7.82
C ARG A 7 -3.02 -4.49 -8.22
N PRO A 8 -3.67 -5.48 -7.58
CA PRO A 8 -3.54 -6.89 -7.95
C PRO A 8 -3.93 -7.20 -9.41
N ASP A 9 -4.86 -6.44 -9.99
CA ASP A 9 -5.28 -6.52 -11.39
C ASP A 9 -4.35 -5.77 -12.37
N SER A 10 -3.16 -5.38 -11.92
CA SER A 10 -2.15 -4.63 -12.69
C SER A 10 -2.55 -3.21 -13.09
N VAL A 11 -3.69 -2.71 -12.63
CA VAL A 11 -4.09 -1.31 -12.81
C VAL A 11 -3.27 -0.41 -11.88
N ILE A 12 -2.77 0.71 -12.41
CA ILE A 12 -2.03 1.71 -11.62
C ILE A 12 -3.02 2.78 -11.15
N MET A 13 -3.02 3.04 -9.84
CA MET A 13 -3.81 4.07 -9.20
C MET A 13 -2.89 5.17 -8.67
N GLU A 14 -3.26 6.42 -8.93
CA GLU A 14 -2.59 7.59 -8.36
C GLU A 14 -3.21 7.97 -7.02
N VAL A 15 -2.37 8.08 -6.00
CA VAL A 15 -2.79 8.45 -4.64
C VAL A 15 -1.92 9.58 -4.13
N GLU A 16 -2.56 10.72 -3.88
CA GLU A 16 -1.92 11.87 -3.27
C GLU A 16 -2.02 11.79 -1.74
N VAL A 17 -0.87 11.84 -1.08
CA VAL A 17 -0.71 11.80 0.37
C VAL A 17 0.08 13.00 0.87
N ASP A 18 -0.06 13.33 2.15
CA ASP A 18 0.75 14.38 2.77
C ASP A 18 2.24 14.03 2.69
N ALA A 19 3.13 15.02 2.60
CA ALA A 19 4.58 14.79 2.59
C ALA A 19 5.09 14.13 3.90
N LYS A 20 4.36 14.33 5.01
CA LYS A 20 4.63 13.73 6.32
C LYS A 20 3.76 12.49 6.60
N ALA A 21 3.00 12.02 5.62
CA ALA A 21 2.13 10.86 5.78
C ALA A 21 2.91 9.59 6.11
N ASN A 22 2.28 8.74 6.91
CA ASN A 22 2.79 7.42 7.24
C ASN A 22 2.30 6.39 6.21
N GLY A 23 2.88 5.19 6.22
CA GLY A 23 2.45 4.13 5.30
C GLY A 23 0.98 3.75 5.48
N GLU A 24 0.47 3.81 6.71
CA GLU A 24 -0.93 3.57 7.06
C GLU A 24 -1.88 4.55 6.36
N ASP A 25 -1.56 5.84 6.37
CA ASP A 25 -2.39 6.88 5.72
C ASP A 25 -2.54 6.61 4.21
N CYS A 26 -1.46 6.13 3.58
CA CYS A 26 -1.48 5.76 2.17
C CYS A 26 -2.32 4.50 1.94
N LEU A 27 -2.12 3.45 2.73
CA LEU A 27 -2.89 2.21 2.63
C LEU A 27 -4.39 2.48 2.83
N ASN A 28 -4.75 3.23 3.86
CA ASN A 28 -6.14 3.59 4.15
C ASN A 28 -6.77 4.39 3.00
N LYS A 29 -6.04 5.31 2.37
CA LYS A 29 -6.52 6.03 1.18
C LYS A 29 -6.71 5.10 -0.02
N VAL A 30 -5.82 4.14 -0.24
CA VAL A 30 -5.94 3.13 -1.31
C VAL A 30 -7.18 2.27 -1.08
N CYS A 31 -7.30 1.68 0.11
CA CYS A 31 -8.43 0.83 0.47
C CYS A 31 -9.75 1.59 0.38
N ARG A 32 -9.81 2.84 0.88
CA ARG A 32 -10.99 3.71 0.74
C ARG A 32 -11.39 3.94 -0.72
N LYS A 33 -10.43 4.15 -1.64
CA LYS A 33 -10.72 4.28 -3.08
C LYS A 33 -11.21 2.99 -3.72
N LEU A 34 -10.77 1.84 -3.20
CA LEU A 34 -11.21 0.50 -3.65
C LEU A 34 -12.49 0.03 -2.95
N GLY A 35 -12.97 0.77 -1.96
CA GLY A 35 -14.12 0.39 -1.14
C GLY A 35 -13.82 -0.70 -0.10
N ILE A 36 -12.55 -1.02 0.17
CA ILE A 36 -12.14 -2.04 1.13
C ILE A 36 -12.16 -1.48 2.56
N ILE A 37 -12.83 -2.18 3.47
CA ILE A 37 -12.93 -1.85 4.90
C ILE A 37 -11.93 -2.67 5.71
N GLU A 38 -11.72 -3.95 5.36
CA GLU A 38 -10.83 -4.88 6.06
C GLU A 38 -9.36 -4.65 5.68
N THR A 39 -8.84 -3.46 5.99
CA THR A 39 -7.50 -3.01 5.56
C THR A 39 -6.36 -3.79 6.19
N ASP A 40 -6.60 -4.41 7.34
CA ASP A 40 -5.59 -5.12 8.14
C ASP A 40 -4.96 -6.32 7.41
N TYR A 41 -5.66 -6.88 6.42
CA TYR A 41 -5.15 -7.99 5.61
C TYR A 41 -4.13 -7.54 4.56
N PHE A 42 -4.08 -6.24 4.26
CA PHE A 42 -3.26 -5.70 3.18
C PHE A 42 -2.00 -5.02 3.68
N GLY A 43 -1.08 -4.82 2.74
CA GLY A 43 0.06 -3.95 2.92
C GLY A 43 0.52 -3.38 1.59
N LEU A 44 1.49 -2.46 1.69
CA LEU A 44 2.13 -1.85 0.54
C LEU A 44 3.54 -2.40 0.41
N GLN A 45 3.91 -2.85 -0.79
CA GLN A 45 5.27 -3.25 -1.12
C GLN A 45 5.95 -2.23 -2.02
N PHE A 46 7.26 -2.06 -1.87
CA PHE A 46 8.10 -1.33 -2.81
C PHE A 46 9.31 -2.16 -3.20
N SER A 47 10.01 -1.73 -4.25
CA SER A 47 11.30 -2.29 -4.64
C SER A 47 12.41 -1.52 -3.94
N GLY A 48 13.20 -2.20 -3.11
CA GLY A 48 14.38 -1.66 -2.44
C GLY A 48 15.52 -1.37 -3.41
N GLY A 49 16.62 -0.80 -2.90
CA GLY A 49 17.75 -0.36 -3.71
C GLY A 49 18.49 -1.49 -4.44
N LYS A 50 18.34 -2.75 -4.00
CA LYS A 50 18.92 -3.94 -4.65
C LYS A 50 17.88 -4.72 -5.46
N GLY A 51 16.69 -4.16 -5.67
CA GLY A 51 15.58 -4.79 -6.40
C GLY A 51 14.76 -5.76 -5.55
N GLU A 52 15.02 -5.86 -4.26
CA GLU A 52 14.28 -6.71 -3.34
C GLU A 52 12.87 -6.15 -3.05
N ASN A 53 11.89 -7.04 -2.85
CA ASN A 53 10.53 -6.63 -2.50
C ASN A 53 10.45 -6.39 -0.99
N LEU A 54 10.31 -5.13 -0.58
CA LEU A 54 10.18 -4.72 0.81
C LEU A 54 8.75 -4.32 1.14
N TRP A 55 8.29 -4.67 2.34
CA TRP A 55 7.05 -4.15 2.87
C TRP A 55 7.28 -2.77 3.47
N LEU A 56 6.40 -1.83 3.13
CA LEU A 56 6.34 -0.53 3.76
C LEU A 56 5.89 -0.69 5.22
N ASN A 57 6.64 -0.10 6.14
CA ASN A 57 6.22 0.02 7.52
C ASN A 57 5.13 1.08 7.62
N LEU A 58 3.93 0.63 7.98
CA LEU A 58 2.74 1.48 8.06
C LEU A 58 2.84 2.55 9.16
N ARG A 59 3.64 2.33 10.21
CA ARG A 59 3.82 3.27 11.33
C ARG A 59 4.84 4.37 11.04
N ASN A 60 5.74 4.14 10.09
CA ASN A 60 6.80 5.07 9.77
C ASN A 60 6.38 5.96 8.59
N ARG A 61 7.01 7.13 8.48
CA ARG A 61 6.83 8.02 7.33
C ARG A 61 7.29 7.34 6.06
N ILE A 62 6.54 7.54 4.98
CA ILE A 62 6.87 6.96 3.67
C ILE A 62 8.18 7.55 3.15
N SER A 63 8.35 8.86 3.32
CA SER A 63 9.52 9.62 2.87
C SER A 63 10.83 9.20 3.55
N GLN A 64 10.79 8.58 4.73
CA GLN A 64 11.98 8.07 5.43
C GLN A 64 12.37 6.64 5.03
N GLN A 65 11.46 5.92 4.38
CA GLN A 65 11.67 4.51 4.00
C GLN A 65 12.04 4.36 2.53
N MET A 66 11.65 5.32 1.71
CA MET A 66 11.92 5.34 0.28
C MET A 66 13.00 6.38 0.01
N ASP A 67 14.26 6.04 0.31
CA ASP A 67 15.43 6.89 0.09
C ASP A 67 15.50 7.39 -1.38
N ASN A 68 14.96 8.59 -1.63
CA ASN A 68 14.97 9.30 -2.92
C ASN A 68 14.35 8.56 -4.13
N LEU A 69 13.56 7.50 -3.92
CA LEU A 69 12.84 6.80 -4.98
C LEU A 69 11.61 7.61 -5.42
N THR A 70 11.87 8.69 -6.16
CA THR A 70 10.86 9.43 -6.92
C THR A 70 10.85 8.91 -8.36
N PRO A 71 9.70 8.51 -8.92
CA PRO A 71 8.36 8.52 -8.31
C PRO A 71 8.15 7.39 -7.29
N CYS A 72 7.36 7.67 -6.24
CA CYS A 72 7.00 6.70 -5.21
C CYS A 72 6.12 5.61 -5.82
N ARG A 73 6.69 4.41 -6.05
CA ARG A 73 6.01 3.26 -6.64
C ARG A 73 5.79 2.19 -5.58
N LEU A 74 4.52 1.91 -5.31
CA LEU A 74 4.08 0.93 -4.33
C LEU A 74 3.15 -0.09 -4.99
N ARG A 75 3.03 -1.27 -4.40
CA ARG A 75 2.15 -2.35 -4.84
C ARG A 75 1.23 -2.73 -3.69
N LEU A 76 -0.08 -2.73 -3.93
CA LEU A 76 -1.05 -3.24 -2.96
C LEU A 76 -1.02 -4.77 -3.01
N ARG A 77 -0.77 -5.41 -1.87
CA ARG A 77 -0.71 -6.87 -1.74
C ARG A 77 -1.37 -7.34 -0.45
N VAL A 78 -1.93 -8.54 -0.47
CA VAL A 78 -2.34 -9.26 0.74
C VAL A 78 -1.08 -9.61 1.54
N LYS A 79 -1.04 -9.20 2.80
CA LYS A 79 0.05 -9.44 3.74
C LYS A 79 -0.28 -10.57 4.70
N PHE A 80 -1.54 -10.68 5.10
CA PHE A 80 -2.03 -11.71 6.01
C PHE A 80 -3.17 -12.47 5.33
N PHE A 81 -2.92 -13.74 5.02
CA PHE A 81 -3.93 -14.63 4.47
C PHE A 81 -4.74 -15.22 5.63
N VAL A 82 -6.06 -15.08 5.54
CA VAL A 82 -7.02 -15.66 6.47
C VAL A 82 -7.94 -16.62 5.73
N GLU A 83 -8.68 -17.44 6.47
CA GLU A 83 -9.66 -18.33 5.86
C GLU A 83 -10.78 -17.53 5.19
N PRO A 84 -11.28 -17.91 4.00
CA PRO A 84 -12.23 -17.09 3.25
C PRO A 84 -13.51 -16.75 3.99
N HIS A 85 -13.96 -17.62 4.91
CA HIS A 85 -15.16 -17.40 5.71
C HIS A 85 -14.99 -16.35 6.82
N LEU A 86 -13.75 -15.92 7.10
CA LEU A 86 -13.44 -14.82 8.01
C LEU A 86 -13.44 -13.46 7.30
N ILE A 87 -13.43 -13.45 5.97
CA ILE A 87 -13.53 -12.24 5.15
C ILE A 87 -15.01 -11.88 5.03
N LEU A 88 -15.39 -10.74 5.63
CA LEU A 88 -16.80 -10.33 5.70
C LEU A 88 -17.24 -9.53 4.47
N GLN A 89 -16.29 -8.92 3.76
CA GLN A 89 -16.57 -8.09 2.60
C GLN A 89 -16.15 -8.77 1.29
N GLU A 90 -17.08 -8.91 0.34
CA GLU A 90 -16.81 -9.57 -0.96
C GLU A 90 -15.71 -8.89 -1.81
N GLN A 91 -15.46 -7.60 -1.56
CA GLN A 91 -14.46 -6.81 -2.28
C GLN A 91 -13.01 -7.05 -1.79
N THR A 92 -12.84 -7.59 -0.57
CA THR A 92 -11.57 -7.88 0.11
C THR A 92 -10.94 -9.15 -0.44
#